data_AF-A0A960KD87-F1
#
_entry.id   AF-A0A960KD87-F1
#
_cell.length_a   1.000
_cell.length_b   1.000
_cell.length_c   1.000
_cell.angle_alpha   90.00
_cell.angle_beta   90.00
_cell.angle_gamma   90.00
#
_symmetry.space_group_name_H-M   'P 1'
#
loop_
_entity.id
_entity.type
_entity.pdbx_description
1 polymer ?
#
loop_
_entity_poly.entity_id
_entity_poly.type
_entity_poly.pdbx_seq_one_letter_code
_entity_poly.pdbx_strand_id
1 'polypeptide(L)'
;MSQTNRHLTRATMGVVAMLALLVGLAACASSGSESADDDSTTTTEATSAADDTTTTAADEGDDAGEATDAAYQQAIQENLTAGSKQEGNLVVADGEAACVAPKWLEVITGDHLREIGVSPADLADPSFDYSSLELDGDGAQALIDAFDPCGVDLFAELGSSLTMGLTEEQQACAAENIDHDLATALLRTAFSTTEGTGDAEFEALMAQLTEACDLPS
;
A
#
# COMPACT_ATOMS: atom_id res chain seq x y z
N MET A 1 -16.75 -22.18 -50.29
CA MET A 1 -17.09 -22.85 -49.03
C MET A 1 -15.82 -23.46 -48.47
N SER A 2 -15.22 -22.85 -47.46
CA SER A 2 -14.28 -23.54 -46.58
C SER A 2 -14.29 -22.81 -45.23
N GLN A 3 -14.97 -23.44 -44.28
CA GLN A 3 -14.86 -23.18 -42.85
C GLN A 3 -13.46 -23.61 -42.39
N THR A 4 -12.81 -22.78 -41.59
CA THR A 4 -11.77 -23.27 -40.68
C THR A 4 -12.02 -22.70 -39.30
N ASN A 5 -12.28 -23.62 -38.38
CA ASN A 5 -12.70 -23.42 -37.01
C ASN A 5 -11.59 -22.86 -36.12
N ARG A 6 -12.07 -22.14 -35.10
CA ARG A 6 -11.39 -21.79 -33.84
C ARG A 6 -10.82 -23.04 -33.18
N HIS A 7 -9.59 -22.94 -32.66
CA HIS A 7 -9.20 -23.69 -31.46
C HIS A 7 -8.35 -22.78 -30.57
N LEU A 8 -8.97 -22.36 -29.46
CA LEU A 8 -8.31 -21.91 -28.25
C LEU A 8 -7.35 -23.01 -27.79
N THR A 9 -6.10 -22.64 -27.51
CA THR A 9 -5.23 -23.42 -26.62
C THR A 9 -4.49 -22.44 -25.72
N ARG A 10 -5.14 -22.04 -24.62
CA ARG A 10 -4.54 -21.32 -23.51
C ARG A 10 -4.25 -22.38 -22.43
N ALA A 11 -2.99 -22.77 -22.30
CA ALA A 11 -2.48 -23.53 -21.15
C ALA A 11 -0.94 -23.54 -21.18
N THR A 12 -0.32 -22.57 -20.53
CA THR A 12 1.02 -22.75 -19.94
C THR A 12 1.03 -22.10 -18.56
N MET A 13 0.93 -23.01 -17.61
CA MET A 13 1.04 -22.94 -16.17
C MET A 13 2.36 -22.24 -15.76
N GLY A 14 2.26 -21.08 -15.11
CA GLY A 14 3.40 -20.43 -14.46
C GLY A 14 3.71 -21.12 -13.13
N VAL A 15 4.92 -21.68 -13.02
CA VAL A 15 5.50 -22.13 -11.75
C VAL A 15 6.68 -21.21 -11.49
N VAL A 16 6.50 -20.19 -10.64
CA VAL A 16 7.61 -19.46 -10.03
C VAL A 16 7.80 -20.05 -8.64
N ALA A 17 8.84 -20.87 -8.52
CA ALA A 17 9.24 -21.47 -7.25
C ALA A 17 9.90 -20.39 -6.37
N MET A 18 9.19 -19.92 -5.34
CA MET A 18 9.78 -19.11 -4.29
C MET A 18 10.70 -19.96 -3.38
N LEU A 19 11.92 -19.46 -3.19
CA LEU A 19 12.91 -19.99 -2.27
C LEU A 19 12.47 -19.67 -0.82
N ALA A 20 11.99 -20.67 -0.09
CA ALA A 20 11.66 -20.53 1.32
C ALA A 20 12.93 -20.60 2.19
N LEU A 21 13.34 -19.47 2.78
CA LEU A 21 14.27 -19.44 3.92
C LEU A 21 13.46 -19.61 5.21
N LEU A 22 13.57 -20.80 5.81
CA LEU A 22 13.07 -21.14 7.14
C LEU A 22 13.97 -20.49 8.21
N VAL A 23 13.42 -19.57 9.00
CA VAL A 23 13.95 -19.22 10.33
C VAL A 23 12.93 -19.66 11.36
N GLY A 24 13.38 -20.51 12.28
CA GLY A 24 12.56 -21.36 13.13
C GLY A 24 11.83 -20.65 14.26
N LEU A 25 10.71 -21.27 14.63
CA LEU A 25 9.92 -20.99 15.82
C LEU A 25 10.75 -21.15 17.10
N ALA A 26 10.74 -20.12 17.95
CA ALA A 26 10.95 -20.28 19.38
C ALA A 26 9.63 -20.75 20.00
N ALA A 27 9.53 -22.06 20.25
CA ALA A 27 8.56 -22.63 21.16
C ALA A 27 9.24 -22.81 22.52
N CYS A 28 8.69 -22.18 23.55
CA CYS A 28 8.75 -22.70 24.92
C CYS A 28 7.43 -22.38 25.62
N ALA A 29 6.55 -23.37 25.58
CA ALA A 29 5.59 -23.61 26.64
C ALA A 29 6.35 -24.02 27.90
N SER A 30 5.93 -23.58 29.10
CA SER A 30 5.78 -24.45 30.28
C SER A 30 5.44 -23.65 31.56
N SER A 31 4.42 -24.15 32.25
CA SER A 31 4.28 -24.29 33.72
C SER A 31 4.06 -23.06 34.61
N GLY A 32 2.81 -22.90 35.03
CA GLY A 32 2.36 -23.31 36.37
C GLY A 32 3.21 -22.92 37.58
N SER A 33 2.69 -21.98 38.38
CA SER A 33 2.97 -21.86 39.81
C SER A 33 1.77 -21.23 40.53
N GLU A 34 1.11 -22.08 41.31
CA GLU A 34 0.54 -21.82 42.63
C GLU A 34 0.85 -20.46 43.28
N SER A 35 -0.19 -19.79 43.80
CA SER A 35 -0.07 -18.85 44.91
C SER A 35 -1.31 -18.98 45.79
N ALA A 36 -1.09 -19.58 46.94
CA ALA A 36 -1.97 -19.59 48.09
C ALA A 36 -1.86 -18.24 48.82
N ASP A 37 -2.99 -17.81 49.36
CA ASP A 37 -3.19 -16.95 50.53
C ASP A 37 -2.35 -15.66 50.67
N ASP A 38 -3.01 -14.50 50.54
CA ASP A 38 -2.92 -13.50 51.61
C ASP A 38 -4.27 -12.79 51.78
N ASP A 39 -4.78 -12.93 53.01
CA ASP A 39 -5.94 -12.26 53.57
C ASP A 39 -5.64 -10.76 53.69
N SER A 40 -6.44 -9.93 53.03
CA SER A 40 -6.61 -8.55 53.48
C SER A 40 -8.07 -8.17 53.40
N THR A 41 -8.75 -8.58 54.46
CA THR A 41 -10.03 -8.07 54.90
C THR A 41 -9.96 -6.54 55.06
N THR A 42 -10.46 -5.78 54.07
CA THR A 42 -10.78 -4.36 54.25
C THR A 42 -12.29 -4.18 54.24
N THR A 43 -12.87 -4.22 55.44
CA THR A 43 -14.23 -3.78 55.71
C THR A 43 -14.33 -2.28 55.46
N THR A 44 -15.02 -1.89 54.39
CA THR A 44 -15.60 -0.54 54.28
C THR A 44 -17.10 -0.69 54.19
N GLU A 45 -17.77 -0.61 55.34
CA GLU A 45 -19.20 -0.34 55.40
C GLU A 45 -19.44 1.13 55.00
N ALA A 46 -20.19 1.34 53.92
CA ALA A 46 -20.88 2.59 53.67
C ALA A 46 -22.25 2.29 53.07
N THR A 47 -23.24 2.32 53.97
CA THR A 47 -24.66 2.65 53.83
C THR A 47 -25.24 2.90 52.43
N SER A 48 -26.29 2.11 52.16
CA SER A 48 -27.33 2.15 51.14
C SER A 48 -27.63 3.48 50.42
N ALA A 49 -27.74 3.39 49.08
CA ALA A 49 -28.84 3.99 48.33
C ALA A 49 -29.19 3.08 47.15
N ALA A 50 -30.48 2.76 47.04
CA ALA A 50 -31.05 1.97 45.96
C ALA A 50 -30.92 2.71 44.62
N ASP A 51 -30.67 1.97 43.54
CA ASP A 51 -31.42 2.12 42.29
C ASP A 51 -31.16 0.90 41.39
N ASP A 52 -32.27 0.31 40.94
CA ASP A 52 -32.35 -0.75 39.95
C ASP A 52 -31.57 -0.37 38.69
N THR A 53 -30.41 -0.97 38.48
CA THR A 53 -29.73 -0.91 37.18
C THR A 53 -29.72 -2.30 36.60
N THR A 54 -30.55 -2.50 35.59
CA THR A 54 -30.49 -3.67 34.70
C THR A 54 -29.09 -3.68 34.08
N THR A 55 -28.22 -4.56 34.55
CA THR A 55 -26.98 -4.91 33.86
C THR A 55 -27.37 -5.69 32.60
N THR A 56 -27.58 -4.96 31.50
CA THR A 56 -27.35 -5.53 30.18
C THR A 56 -25.88 -5.87 30.15
N ALA A 57 -25.55 -7.16 30.18
CA ALA A 57 -24.22 -7.61 29.79
C ALA A 57 -23.97 -7.02 28.40
N ALA A 58 -23.00 -6.12 28.30
CA ALA A 58 -22.44 -5.78 27.01
C ALA A 58 -21.91 -7.09 26.45
N ASP A 59 -22.63 -7.60 25.47
CA ASP A 59 -22.09 -8.53 24.50
C ASP A 59 -20.83 -7.84 24.00
N GLU A 60 -19.65 -8.33 24.38
CA GLU A 60 -18.41 -8.07 23.66
C GLU A 60 -18.52 -8.79 22.32
N GLY A 61 -19.51 -8.39 21.54
CA GLY A 61 -19.51 -8.56 20.11
C GLY A 61 -18.33 -7.74 19.65
N ASP A 62 -17.39 -8.42 19.01
CA ASP A 62 -16.41 -7.85 18.10
C ASP A 62 -17.22 -7.12 17.01
N ASP A 63 -17.70 -5.92 17.35
CA ASP A 63 -18.27 -4.97 16.41
C ASP A 63 -17.05 -4.48 15.64
N ALA A 64 -16.64 -5.29 14.66
CA ALA A 64 -15.80 -4.86 13.56
C ALA A 64 -16.58 -3.78 12.82
N GLY A 65 -16.62 -2.60 13.44
CA GLY A 65 -17.32 -1.44 12.93
C GLY A 65 -16.86 -1.23 11.50
N GLU A 66 -17.83 -0.98 10.62
CA GLU A 66 -17.57 -0.76 9.21
C GLU A 66 -16.41 0.24 9.03
N ALA A 67 -15.43 -0.12 8.20
CA ALA A 67 -14.25 0.70 7.99
C ALA A 67 -14.66 2.10 7.54
N THR A 68 -14.21 3.12 8.27
CA THR A 68 -14.56 4.52 7.99
C THR A 68 -13.61 5.13 6.96
N ASP A 69 -14.06 6.17 6.27
CA ASP A 69 -13.21 6.92 5.33
C ASP A 69 -11.96 7.50 6.02
N ALA A 70 -12.07 7.89 7.30
CA ALA A 70 -10.92 8.32 8.10
C ALA A 70 -9.88 7.20 8.30
N ALA A 71 -10.32 5.95 8.46
CA ALA A 71 -9.42 4.81 8.57
C ALA A 71 -8.70 4.52 7.23
N TYR A 72 -9.41 4.65 6.10
CA TYR A 72 -8.80 4.51 4.78
C TYR A 72 -7.81 5.63 4.47
N GLN A 73 -8.14 6.88 4.82
CA GLN A 73 -7.22 7.99 4.68
C GLN A 73 -5.95 7.77 5.51
N GLN A 74 -6.09 7.32 6.76
CA GLN A 74 -4.95 6.99 7.60
C GLN A 74 -4.10 5.86 6.99
N ALA A 75 -4.74 4.81 6.46
CA ALA A 75 -4.04 3.71 5.80
C ALA A 75 -3.22 4.17 4.58
N ILE A 76 -3.77 5.04 3.74
CA ILE A 76 -3.03 5.61 2.60
C ILE A 76 -1.83 6.44 3.09
N GLN A 77 -1.99 7.23 4.15
CA GLN A 77 -0.88 7.98 4.74
C GLN A 77 0.21 7.04 5.32
N GLU A 78 -0.20 5.99 6.03
CA GLU A 78 0.72 4.99 6.57
C GLU A 78 1.49 4.30 5.43
N ASN A 79 0.83 3.90 4.36
CA ASN A 79 1.46 3.31 3.18
C ASN A 79 2.51 4.24 2.56
N LEU A 80 2.17 5.52 2.33
CA LEU A 80 3.05 6.52 1.71
C LEU A 80 4.25 6.92 2.59
N THR A 81 4.23 6.58 3.88
CA THR A 81 5.33 6.85 4.83
C THR A 81 6.09 5.60 5.25
N ALA A 82 5.57 4.42 4.91
CA ALA A 82 6.12 3.12 5.27
C ALA A 82 7.00 2.53 4.15
N GLY A 83 7.63 1.40 4.45
CA GLY A 83 8.50 0.70 3.52
C GLY A 83 9.88 1.34 3.37
N SER A 84 10.53 1.03 2.26
CA SER A 84 11.86 1.56 1.95
C SER A 84 12.00 1.90 0.47
N LYS A 85 12.69 3.01 0.18
CA LYS A 85 13.03 3.37 -1.21
C LYS A 85 13.89 2.29 -1.88
N GLN A 86 14.69 1.54 -1.09
CA GLN A 86 15.51 0.42 -1.59
C GLN A 86 14.70 -0.75 -2.13
N GLU A 87 13.48 -0.92 -1.65
CA GLU A 87 12.54 -1.94 -2.12
C GLU A 87 11.61 -1.38 -3.23
N GLY A 88 11.88 -0.17 -3.72
CA GLY A 88 11.09 0.47 -4.77
C GLY A 88 9.81 1.17 -4.26
N ASN A 89 9.63 1.29 -2.94
CA ASN A 89 8.47 1.98 -2.39
C ASN A 89 8.61 3.50 -2.55
N LEU A 90 7.50 4.16 -2.87
CA LEU A 90 7.38 5.61 -2.76
C LEU A 90 7.25 5.99 -1.28
N VAL A 91 8.30 6.57 -0.73
CA VAL A 91 8.32 7.02 0.67
C VAL A 91 8.46 8.54 0.70
N VAL A 92 7.42 9.21 1.18
CA VAL A 92 7.33 10.68 1.31
C VAL A 92 7.31 11.09 2.79
N ALA A 93 7.49 12.38 3.07
CA ALA A 93 7.41 12.88 4.44
C ALA A 93 5.98 12.78 4.99
N ASP A 94 5.84 12.63 6.31
CA ASP A 94 4.51 12.50 6.96
C ASP A 94 3.55 13.64 6.62
N GLY A 95 4.05 14.89 6.55
CA GLY A 95 3.24 16.04 6.16
C GLY A 95 2.80 16.03 4.68
N GLU A 96 3.61 15.45 3.80
CA GLU A 96 3.29 15.27 2.38
C GLU A 96 2.25 14.16 2.22
N ALA A 97 2.45 13.02 2.89
CA ALA A 97 1.49 11.92 2.91
C ALA A 97 0.13 12.36 3.49
N ALA A 98 0.11 13.13 4.58
CA ALA A 98 -1.11 13.69 5.15
C ALA A 98 -1.85 14.65 4.19
N CYS A 99 -1.14 15.27 3.24
CA CYS A 99 -1.73 16.09 2.19
C CYS A 99 -2.25 15.26 1.01
N VAL A 100 -1.52 14.22 0.60
CA VAL A 100 -1.85 13.36 -0.56
C VAL A 100 -3.00 12.41 -0.24
N ALA A 101 -2.97 11.77 0.93
CA ALA A 101 -3.93 10.75 1.33
C ALA A 101 -5.42 11.15 1.17
N PRO A 102 -5.88 12.33 1.62
CA PRO A 102 -7.28 12.73 1.41
C PRO A 102 -7.62 12.91 -0.08
N LYS A 103 -6.70 13.40 -0.90
CA LYS A 103 -6.91 13.57 -2.36
C LYS A 103 -7.03 12.22 -3.06
N TRP A 104 -6.22 11.24 -2.66
CA TRP A 104 -6.32 9.88 -3.14
C TRP A 104 -7.66 9.24 -2.79
N LEU A 105 -8.14 9.45 -1.56
CA LEU A 105 -9.43 8.93 -1.14
C LEU A 105 -10.61 9.62 -1.85
N GLU A 106 -10.48 10.87 -2.28
CA GLU A 106 -11.49 11.52 -3.13
C GLU A 106 -11.64 10.85 -4.51
N VAL A 107 -10.56 10.25 -5.02
CA VAL A 107 -10.54 9.54 -6.31
C VAL A 107 -10.97 8.09 -6.17
N ILE A 108 -10.35 7.36 -5.22
CA ILE A 108 -10.62 5.93 -5.01
C ILE A 108 -11.99 5.74 -4.34
N THR A 109 -12.34 6.60 -3.39
CA THR A 109 -13.52 6.52 -2.50
C THR A 109 -13.50 5.35 -1.51
N GLY A 110 -13.97 5.60 -0.29
CA GLY A 110 -14.13 4.53 0.72
C GLY A 110 -15.17 3.48 0.30
N ASP A 111 -16.21 3.90 -0.43
CA ASP A 111 -17.27 2.99 -0.90
C ASP A 111 -16.74 1.96 -1.89
N HIS A 112 -15.92 2.38 -2.86
CA HIS A 112 -15.27 1.46 -3.81
C HIS A 112 -14.37 0.47 -3.09
N LEU A 113 -13.53 0.93 -2.16
CA LEU A 113 -12.63 0.06 -1.39
C LEU A 113 -13.39 -1.02 -0.61
N ARG A 114 -14.50 -0.65 0.02
CA ARG A 114 -15.40 -1.60 0.70
C ARG A 114 -16.05 -2.56 -0.29
N GLU A 115 -16.48 -2.08 -1.46
CA GLU A 115 -17.10 -2.89 -2.52
C GLU A 115 -16.15 -3.98 -3.05
N ILE A 116 -14.89 -3.63 -3.28
CA ILE A 116 -13.86 -4.58 -3.76
C ILE A 116 -13.21 -5.40 -2.63
N GLY A 117 -13.63 -5.17 -1.38
CA GLY A 117 -13.17 -5.94 -0.21
C GLY A 117 -11.77 -5.58 0.28
N VAL A 118 -11.26 -4.40 -0.05
CA VAL A 118 -9.97 -3.88 0.44
C VAL A 118 -10.19 -3.23 1.81
N SER A 119 -9.51 -3.74 2.83
CA SER A 119 -9.56 -3.18 4.18
C SER A 119 -8.52 -2.05 4.37
N PRO A 120 -8.65 -1.19 5.39
CA PRO A 120 -7.60 -0.24 5.74
C PRO A 120 -6.25 -0.92 6.04
N ALA A 121 -6.27 -2.13 6.61
CA ALA A 121 -5.03 -2.86 6.89
C ALA A 121 -4.31 -3.32 5.61
N ASP A 122 -5.08 -3.71 4.58
CA ASP A 122 -4.52 -4.06 3.28
C ASP A 122 -3.89 -2.83 2.62
N LEU A 123 -4.58 -1.69 2.66
CA LEU A 123 -4.07 -0.43 2.09
C LEU A 123 -2.83 0.10 2.81
N ALA A 124 -2.72 -0.10 4.13
CA ALA A 124 -1.57 0.34 4.91
C ALA A 124 -0.31 -0.50 4.64
N ASP A 125 -0.44 -1.69 4.04
CA ASP A 125 0.69 -2.55 3.70
C ASP A 125 1.51 -1.94 2.55
N PRO A 126 2.82 -1.63 2.72
CA PRO A 126 3.64 -1.05 1.66
C PRO A 126 3.74 -1.93 0.40
N SER A 127 3.40 -3.22 0.50
CA SER A 127 3.35 -4.15 -0.63
C SER A 127 1.97 -4.21 -1.33
N PHE A 128 1.03 -3.34 -0.96
CA PHE A 128 -0.29 -3.27 -1.57
C PHE A 128 -0.20 -3.00 -3.09
N ASP A 129 -0.87 -3.86 -3.87
CA ASP A 129 -0.94 -3.72 -5.32
C ASP A 129 -2.09 -2.79 -5.71
N TYR A 130 -1.75 -1.53 -5.99
CA TYR A 130 -2.71 -0.50 -6.39
C TYR A 130 -3.41 -0.79 -7.73
N SER A 131 -2.91 -1.70 -8.56
CA SER A 131 -3.61 -2.12 -9.78
C SER A 131 -4.90 -2.88 -9.47
N SER A 132 -4.99 -3.49 -8.28
CA SER A 132 -6.21 -4.16 -7.79
C SER A 132 -7.40 -3.23 -7.58
N LEU A 133 -7.15 -1.91 -7.52
CA LEU A 133 -8.20 -0.91 -7.44
C LEU A 133 -8.95 -0.72 -8.77
N GLU A 134 -8.43 -1.28 -9.87
CA GLU A 134 -9.04 -1.25 -11.21
C GLU A 134 -9.44 0.17 -11.65
N LEU A 135 -8.60 1.17 -11.34
CA LEU A 135 -8.86 2.55 -11.73
C LEU A 135 -8.78 2.69 -13.25
N ASP A 136 -9.63 3.55 -13.81
CA ASP A 136 -9.49 3.97 -15.20
C ASP A 136 -8.31 4.95 -15.35
N GLY A 137 -7.98 5.29 -16.60
CA GLY A 137 -6.85 6.17 -16.90
C GLY A 137 -6.98 7.58 -16.29
N ASP A 138 -8.21 8.08 -16.12
CA ASP A 138 -8.45 9.39 -15.51
C ASP A 138 -8.29 9.34 -13.98
N GLY A 139 -8.75 8.26 -13.34
CA GLY A 139 -8.51 7.99 -11.92
C GLY A 139 -7.03 7.80 -11.60
N ALA A 140 -6.32 7.01 -12.40
CA ALA A 140 -4.87 6.84 -12.28
C ALA A 140 -4.11 8.17 -12.42
N GLN A 141 -4.50 8.99 -13.41
CA GLN A 141 -3.93 10.33 -13.59
C GLN A 141 -4.21 11.22 -12.37
N ALA A 142 -5.42 11.19 -11.81
CA ALA A 142 -5.78 12.00 -10.65
C ALA A 142 -4.97 11.62 -9.39
N LEU A 143 -4.61 10.34 -9.22
CA LEU A 143 -3.70 9.91 -8.15
C LEU A 143 -2.29 10.47 -8.33
N ILE A 144 -1.79 10.47 -9.57
CA ILE A 144 -0.48 11.05 -9.92
C ILE A 144 -0.48 12.56 -9.68
N ASP A 145 -1.52 13.26 -10.12
CA ASP A 145 -1.64 14.72 -10.00
C ASP A 145 -1.82 15.18 -8.55
N ALA A 146 -2.18 14.29 -7.63
CA ALA A 146 -2.37 14.62 -6.21
C ALA A 146 -1.07 14.97 -5.48
N PHE A 147 0.09 14.57 -6.01
CA PHE A 147 1.41 14.80 -5.39
C PHE A 147 1.92 16.23 -5.55
N ASP A 148 1.81 16.81 -6.75
CA ASP A 148 2.28 18.16 -7.06
C ASP A 148 1.75 19.26 -6.11
N PRO A 149 0.44 19.36 -5.81
CA PRO A 149 -0.08 20.36 -4.88
C PRO A 149 0.38 20.14 -3.43
N CYS A 150 0.92 18.97 -3.12
CA CYS A 150 1.47 18.62 -1.81
C CYS A 150 3.00 18.82 -1.74
N GLY A 151 3.62 19.29 -2.83
CA GLY A 151 5.06 19.56 -2.90
C GLY A 151 5.93 18.33 -3.13
N VAL A 152 5.33 17.20 -3.50
CA VAL A 152 6.06 15.96 -3.83
C VAL A 152 6.36 15.93 -5.32
N ASP A 153 7.65 15.93 -5.66
CA ASP A 153 8.10 15.72 -7.04
C ASP A 153 8.18 14.21 -7.33
N LEU A 154 7.03 13.64 -7.72
CA LEU A 154 6.91 12.21 -8.01
C LEU A 154 7.86 11.77 -9.13
N PHE A 155 8.15 12.65 -10.10
CA PHE A 155 9.02 12.34 -11.23
C PHE A 155 10.48 12.30 -10.80
N ALA A 156 10.92 13.24 -9.96
CA ALA A 156 12.24 13.18 -9.35
C ALA A 156 12.40 11.94 -8.46
N GLU A 157 11.38 11.57 -7.69
CA GLU A 157 11.38 10.35 -6.87
C GLU A 157 11.46 9.09 -7.73
N LEU A 158 10.73 9.03 -8.84
CA LEU A 158 10.82 7.94 -9.81
C LEU A 158 12.22 7.86 -10.43
N GLY A 159 12.79 8.98 -10.87
CA GLY A 159 14.13 9.03 -11.44
C GLY A 159 15.19 8.53 -10.45
N SER A 160 15.10 8.96 -9.19
CA SER A 160 15.97 8.50 -8.09
C SER A 160 15.83 7.00 -7.83
N SER A 161 14.59 6.49 -7.84
CA SER A 161 14.29 5.05 -7.66
C SER A 161 14.90 4.20 -8.79
N LEU A 162 14.68 4.61 -10.04
CA LEU A 162 15.19 3.91 -11.24
C LEU A 162 16.72 3.86 -11.29
N THR A 163 17.38 4.84 -10.70
CA THR A 163 18.84 4.97 -10.69
C THR A 163 19.47 4.62 -9.36
N MET A 164 18.71 3.98 -8.47
CA MET A 164 19.24 3.57 -7.18
C MET A 164 20.42 2.61 -7.34
N GLY A 165 21.51 2.88 -6.61
CA GLY A 165 22.76 2.12 -6.71
C GLY A 165 23.75 2.67 -7.74
N LEU A 166 23.38 3.69 -8.51
CA LEU A 166 24.29 4.46 -9.36
C LEU A 166 24.97 5.60 -8.59
N THR A 167 25.85 6.35 -9.26
CA THR A 167 26.51 7.51 -8.63
C THR A 167 25.52 8.64 -8.34
N GLU A 168 25.85 9.51 -7.36
CA GLU A 168 25.01 10.67 -7.03
C GLU A 168 24.81 11.60 -8.25
N GLU A 169 25.80 11.72 -9.13
CA GLU A 169 25.73 12.51 -10.36
C GLU A 169 24.72 11.90 -11.36
N GLN A 170 24.71 10.58 -11.50
CA GLN A 170 23.76 9.87 -12.35
C GLN A 170 22.34 9.94 -11.81
N GLN A 171 22.16 9.80 -10.49
CA GLN A 171 20.85 9.93 -9.84
C GLN A 171 20.29 11.35 -9.97
N ALA A 172 21.13 12.37 -9.74
CA ALA A 172 20.73 13.77 -9.93
C ALA A 172 20.37 14.06 -11.40
N CYS A 173 21.17 13.56 -12.35
CA CYS A 173 20.86 13.71 -13.77
C CYS A 173 19.51 13.08 -14.12
N ALA A 174 19.22 11.87 -13.63
CA ALA A 174 17.96 11.20 -13.93
C ALA A 174 16.75 11.91 -13.34
N ALA A 175 16.86 12.44 -12.11
CA ALA A 175 15.81 13.26 -11.52
C ALA A 175 15.51 14.53 -12.34
N GLU A 176 16.51 15.11 -13.03
CA GLU A 176 16.35 16.32 -13.84
C GLU A 176 15.94 16.06 -15.31
N ASN A 177 16.18 14.86 -15.84
CA ASN A 177 16.02 14.54 -17.26
C ASN A 177 14.94 13.49 -17.56
N ILE A 178 14.20 13.07 -16.54
CA ILE A 178 13.10 12.12 -16.73
C ILE A 178 12.06 12.69 -17.70
N ASP A 179 11.66 11.92 -18.71
CA ASP A 179 10.54 12.31 -19.57
C ASP A 179 9.24 12.18 -18.76
N HIS A 180 8.59 13.31 -18.49
CA HIS A 180 7.36 13.33 -17.70
C HIS A 180 6.22 12.58 -18.40
N ASP A 181 6.13 12.61 -19.73
CA ASP A 181 5.05 11.93 -20.46
C ASP A 181 5.24 10.39 -20.40
N LEU A 182 6.46 9.89 -20.60
CA LEU A 182 6.77 8.47 -20.44
C LEU A 182 6.62 8.01 -18.99
N ALA A 183 7.08 8.82 -18.03
CA ALA A 183 6.94 8.52 -16.61
C ALA A 183 5.46 8.49 -16.18
N THR A 184 4.63 9.42 -16.65
CA THR A 184 3.18 9.41 -16.40
C THR A 184 2.54 8.18 -17.01
N ALA A 185 2.89 7.82 -18.24
CA ALA A 185 2.37 6.60 -18.87
C ALA A 185 2.73 5.35 -18.06
N LEU A 186 3.99 5.24 -17.62
CA LEU A 186 4.45 4.14 -16.75
C LEU A 186 3.74 4.12 -15.40
N LEU A 187 3.59 5.26 -14.73
CA LEU A 187 2.92 5.34 -13.43
C LEU A 187 1.43 4.97 -13.54
N ARG A 188 0.77 5.32 -14.65
CA ARG A 188 -0.64 4.93 -14.88
C ARG A 188 -0.82 3.41 -14.95
N THR A 189 0.16 2.65 -15.47
CA THR A 189 0.07 1.17 -15.46
C THR A 189 0.18 0.58 -14.06
N ALA A 190 0.78 1.29 -13.10
CA ALA A 190 0.83 0.85 -11.70
C ALA A 190 -0.54 0.94 -11.00
N PHE A 191 -1.41 1.85 -11.45
CA PHE A 191 -2.74 2.06 -10.88
C PHE A 191 -3.88 1.42 -11.69
N SER A 192 -3.59 0.97 -12.91
CA SER A 192 -4.61 0.43 -13.82
C SER A 192 -4.16 -0.84 -14.52
N THR A 193 -4.97 -1.89 -14.42
CA THR A 193 -4.81 -3.13 -15.18
C THR A 193 -5.20 -2.98 -16.65
N THR A 194 -5.82 -1.86 -17.03
CA THR A 194 -6.30 -1.61 -18.41
C THR A 194 -5.25 -0.95 -19.30
N GLU A 195 -4.22 -0.35 -18.70
CA GLU A 195 -3.18 0.42 -19.40
C GLU A 195 -2.01 -0.47 -19.88
N GLY A 196 -1.99 -1.75 -19.52
CA GLY A 196 -0.95 -2.71 -19.92
C GLY A 196 0.06 -3.00 -18.81
N THR A 197 1.23 -3.51 -19.17
CA THR A 197 2.30 -3.88 -18.21
C THR A 197 3.32 -2.77 -17.96
N GLY A 198 3.31 -1.71 -18.75
CA GLY A 198 4.30 -0.63 -18.67
C GLY A 198 5.69 -0.98 -19.20
N ASP A 199 5.90 -2.19 -19.75
CA ASP A 199 7.22 -2.66 -20.17
C ASP A 199 7.82 -1.78 -21.28
N ALA A 200 6.99 -1.34 -22.24
CA ALA A 200 7.45 -0.52 -23.36
C ALA A 200 7.79 0.91 -22.90
N GLU A 201 6.98 1.47 -22.00
CA GLU A 201 7.18 2.77 -21.39
C GLU A 201 8.44 2.77 -20.52
N PHE A 202 8.63 1.71 -19.73
CA PHE A 202 9.84 1.49 -18.93
C PHE A 202 11.09 1.36 -19.81
N GLU A 203 11.06 0.53 -20.86
CA GLU A 203 12.18 0.40 -21.79
C GLU A 203 12.53 1.72 -22.47
N ALA A 204 11.52 2.49 -22.89
CA ALA A 204 11.71 3.80 -23.50
C ALA A 204 12.30 4.81 -22.51
N LEU A 205 11.79 4.84 -21.28
CA LEU A 205 12.27 5.72 -20.21
C LEU A 205 13.72 5.40 -19.84
N MET A 206 14.06 4.12 -19.67
CA MET A 206 15.43 3.69 -19.36
C MET A 206 16.38 4.00 -20.53
N ALA A 207 15.98 3.76 -21.78
CA ALA A 207 16.81 4.11 -22.94
C ALA A 207 17.10 5.62 -23.00
N GLN A 208 16.10 6.45 -22.73
CA GLN A 208 16.25 7.89 -22.66
C GLN A 208 17.23 8.31 -21.55
N LEU A 209 17.03 7.80 -20.33
CA LEU A 209 17.90 8.11 -19.20
C LEU A 209 19.34 7.62 -19.42
N THR A 210 19.53 6.44 -20.00
CA THR A 210 20.86 5.94 -20.40
C THR A 210 21.56 6.89 -21.38
N GLU A 211 20.85 7.39 -22.39
CA GLU A 211 21.42 8.34 -23.35
C GLU A 211 21.73 9.71 -22.71
N ALA A 212 20.83 10.22 -21.88
CA ALA A 212 20.95 11.55 -21.29
C ALA A 212 21.97 11.62 -20.13
N CYS A 213 22.07 10.54 -19.35
CA CYS A 213 22.78 10.53 -18.06
C CYS A 213 23.96 9.57 -17.99
N ASP A 214 24.39 8.98 -19.12
CA ASP A 214 25.51 8.03 -19.20
C ASP A 214 25.34 6.87 -18.18
N LEU A 215 24.12 6.33 -18.11
CA LEU A 215 23.83 5.21 -17.22
C LEU A 215 24.44 3.92 -17.81
N PRO A 216 24.92 2.98 -16.97
CA PRO A 216 25.40 1.70 -17.46
C PRO A 216 24.26 0.91 -18.13
N SER A 217 24.49 0.49 -19.37
CA SER A 217 23.59 -0.36 -20.18
C SER A 217 23.71 -1.85 -19.85
#